data_AF-A0A7K2P919-F1
#
_entry.id   AF-A0A7K2P919-F1
#
_cell.length_a   1.000
_cell.length_b   1.000
_cell.length_c   1.000
_cell.angle_alpha   90.00
_cell.angle_beta   90.00
_cell.angle_gamma   90.00
#
_symmetry.space_group_name_H-M   'P 1'
#
loop_
_entity.id
_entity.type
_entity.pdbx_description
1 polymer ?
#
loop_
_entity_poly.entity_id
_entity_poly.type
_entity_poly.pdbx_seq_one_letter_code
_entity_poly.pdbx_strand_id
1 'polypeptide(L)'
;GGSSAMPHKANPVRSTLIAAAARRAPQLAATLYGSLAAEDERPAGAWHAEWEPLRDLLRLTGGAARDAAELAEGLRVRPDAMRAHLGLTHGLIVSERLSAELAPVLGRARARELLTELAARAYAEDRDLGELLAGVTELRDLDLAVPTDPARYTGAAATLTDRALERR
;
A
#
# COMPACT_ATOMS: atom_id res chain seq x y z
N GLY A 1 -17.29 -10.03 7.12
CA GLY A 1 -18.31 -10.42 8.12
C GLY A 1 -19.54 -9.56 7.93
N GLY A 2 -20.72 -10.20 7.91
CA GLY A 2 -22.02 -9.51 7.78
C GLY A 2 -22.39 -8.72 9.03
N SER A 3 -23.41 -7.85 8.91
CA SER A 3 -24.07 -7.21 10.05
C SER A 3 -25.48 -7.76 10.20
N SER A 4 -25.94 -7.95 11.44
CA SER A 4 -27.31 -8.40 11.73
C SER A 4 -28.38 -7.39 11.31
N ALA A 5 -28.04 -6.09 11.30
CA ALA A 5 -28.97 -5.02 10.94
C ALA A 5 -28.81 -4.52 9.50
N MET A 6 -27.64 -4.74 8.88
CA MET A 6 -27.33 -4.23 7.54
C MET A 6 -26.86 -5.38 6.63
N PRO A 7 -27.76 -6.00 5.84
CA PRO A 7 -27.45 -7.16 5.00
C PRO A 7 -26.32 -6.94 4.00
N HIS A 8 -26.13 -5.71 3.53
CA HIS A 8 -25.07 -5.34 2.58
C HIS A 8 -23.72 -5.04 3.24
N LYS A 9 -23.62 -4.98 4.58
CA LYS A 9 -22.40 -4.58 5.28
C LYS A 9 -21.36 -5.70 5.22
N ALA A 10 -20.24 -5.44 4.54
CA ALA A 10 -19.10 -6.34 4.47
C ALA A 10 -17.92 -5.79 5.29
N ASN A 11 -17.83 -6.18 6.57
CA ASN A 11 -16.72 -5.75 7.43
C ASN A 11 -15.45 -6.57 7.18
N PRO A 12 -14.25 -5.96 7.24
CA PRO A 12 -12.97 -6.64 7.06
C PRO A 12 -12.53 -7.32 8.37
N VAL A 13 -13.32 -8.30 8.84
CA VAL A 13 -13.15 -8.93 10.16
C VAL A 13 -11.78 -9.59 10.31
N ARG A 14 -11.32 -10.35 9.30
CA ARG A 14 -10.02 -11.06 9.36
C ARG A 14 -8.85 -10.09 9.50
N SER A 15 -8.77 -9.04 8.69
CA SER A 15 -7.69 -8.06 8.82
C SER A 15 -7.75 -7.30 10.15
N THR A 16 -8.95 -7.11 10.70
CA THR A 16 -9.13 -6.54 12.05
C THR A 16 -8.55 -7.45 13.13
N LEU A 17 -8.79 -8.77 13.04
CA LEU A 17 -8.24 -9.75 13.98
C LEU A 17 -6.71 -9.89 13.85
N ILE A 18 -6.18 -9.92 12.62
CA ILE A 18 -4.74 -9.93 12.36
C ILE A 18 -4.09 -8.68 12.98
N ALA A 19 -4.66 -7.50 12.76
CA ALA A 19 -4.15 -6.26 13.33
C ALA A 19 -4.22 -6.24 14.87
N ALA A 20 -5.25 -6.86 15.47
CA ALA A 20 -5.36 -6.99 16.92
C ALA A 20 -4.27 -7.93 17.49
N ALA A 21 -4.00 -9.06 16.83
CA ALA A 21 -2.92 -9.96 17.20
C ALA A 21 -1.55 -9.26 17.10
N ALA A 22 -1.29 -8.53 16.01
CA ALA A 22 -0.05 -7.79 15.79
C ALA A 22 0.24 -6.72 16.85
N ARG A 23 -0.79 -6.13 17.48
CA ARG A 23 -0.63 -5.17 18.58
C ARG A 23 -0.36 -5.84 19.94
N ARG A 24 -0.81 -7.09 20.13
CA ARG A 24 -0.66 -7.82 21.40
C ARG A 24 0.62 -8.65 21.46
N ALA A 25 0.97 -9.29 20.34
CA ALA A 25 2.09 -10.23 20.26
C ALA A 25 3.44 -9.65 20.72
N PRO A 26 3.82 -8.40 20.36
CA PRO A 26 5.12 -7.84 20.75
C PRO A 26 5.31 -7.79 22.27
N GLN A 27 4.25 -7.51 23.04
CA GLN A 27 4.42 -7.29 24.49
C GLN A 27 4.47 -8.61 25.25
N LEU A 28 3.80 -9.65 24.74
CA LEU A 28 3.96 -11.02 25.24
C LEU A 28 5.38 -11.52 24.95
N ALA A 29 5.90 -11.25 23.76
CA ALA A 29 7.29 -11.57 23.42
C ALA A 29 8.30 -10.80 24.29
N ALA A 30 8.02 -9.53 24.60
CA ALA A 30 8.84 -8.73 25.51
C ALA A 30 8.88 -9.33 26.93
N THR A 31 7.77 -9.88 27.43
CA THR A 31 7.76 -10.61 28.71
C THR A 31 8.69 -11.83 28.65
N LEU A 32 8.64 -12.62 27.59
CA LEU A 32 9.54 -13.77 27.41
C LEU A 32 11.02 -13.34 27.31
N TYR A 33 11.29 -12.24 26.63
CA TYR A 33 12.64 -11.68 26.55
C TYR A 33 13.13 -11.19 27.93
N GLY A 34 12.25 -10.56 28.71
CA GLY A 34 12.55 -10.15 30.09
C GLY A 34 12.84 -11.34 31.02
N SER A 35 12.24 -12.50 30.77
CA SER A 35 12.49 -13.74 31.51
C SER A 35 13.85 -14.38 31.24
N LEU A 36 14.61 -13.91 30.23
CA LEU A 36 15.96 -14.45 29.95
C LEU A 36 16.96 -14.18 31.09
N ALA A 37 16.76 -13.12 31.87
CA ALA A 37 17.50 -12.87 33.09
C ALA A 37 17.03 -13.84 34.19
N ALA A 38 17.50 -15.09 34.11
CA ALA A 38 17.24 -16.15 35.06
C ALA A 38 18.39 -16.26 36.07
N GLU A 39 18.08 -16.08 37.35
CA GLU A 39 19.03 -16.27 38.46
C GLU A 39 19.16 -17.76 38.85
N ASP A 40 20.37 -18.16 39.22
CA ASP A 40 20.75 -19.51 39.69
C ASP A 40 20.32 -20.65 38.75
N GLU A 41 20.26 -21.89 39.25
CA GLU A 41 19.86 -23.08 38.48
C GLU A 41 18.34 -23.22 38.31
N ARG A 42 17.55 -22.47 39.09
CA ARG A 42 16.07 -22.43 39.00
C ARG A 42 15.52 -21.08 39.47
N PRO A 43 15.24 -20.14 38.55
CA PRO A 43 14.85 -18.78 38.93
C PRO A 43 13.46 -18.73 39.56
N ALA A 44 13.34 -18.00 40.67
CA ALA A 44 12.06 -17.61 41.23
C ALA A 44 11.45 -16.49 40.37
N GLY A 45 10.21 -16.67 39.89
CA GLY A 45 9.53 -15.66 39.06
C GLY A 45 9.81 -15.76 37.56
N ALA A 46 11.05 -15.63 37.09
CA ALA A 46 11.36 -15.54 35.65
C ALA A 46 10.80 -16.73 34.84
N TRP A 47 11.01 -17.96 35.31
CA TRP A 47 10.43 -19.17 34.71
C TRP A 47 8.90 -19.19 34.76
N HIS A 48 8.29 -18.73 35.85
CA HIS A 48 6.84 -18.73 36.05
C HIS A 48 6.15 -17.69 35.14
N ALA A 49 6.84 -16.58 34.87
CA ALA A 49 6.35 -15.50 34.01
C ALA A 49 6.26 -15.91 32.54
N GLU A 50 6.87 -17.02 32.12
CA GLU A 50 6.82 -17.49 30.73
C GLU A 50 5.53 -18.23 30.37
N TRP A 51 4.89 -18.90 31.35
CA TRP A 51 3.89 -19.94 31.07
C TRP A 51 2.67 -19.43 30.31
N GLU A 52 2.08 -18.32 30.77
CA GLU A 52 0.93 -17.71 30.12
C GLU A 52 1.32 -16.93 28.85
N PRO A 53 2.34 -16.04 28.87
CA PRO A 53 2.72 -15.28 27.68
C PRO A 53 3.14 -16.13 26.50
N LEU A 54 3.85 -17.23 26.72
CA LEU A 54 4.25 -18.15 25.64
C LEU A 54 3.01 -18.77 24.97
N ARG A 55 2.10 -19.31 25.76
CA ARG A 55 0.86 -19.92 25.25
C ARG A 55 0.00 -18.90 24.51
N ASP A 56 -0.15 -17.71 25.08
CA ASP A 56 -0.96 -16.66 24.49
C ASP A 56 -0.36 -16.11 23.19
N LEU A 57 0.98 -15.99 23.13
CA LEU A 57 1.69 -15.60 21.92
C LEU A 57 1.51 -16.62 20.80
N LEU A 58 1.65 -17.92 21.11
CA LEU A 58 1.40 -19.01 20.15
C LEU A 58 -0.05 -18.99 19.65
N ARG A 59 -1.02 -18.82 20.55
CA ARG A 59 -2.45 -18.76 20.20
C ARG A 59 -2.78 -17.56 19.31
N LEU A 60 -2.26 -16.38 19.62
CA LEU A 60 -2.46 -15.16 18.82
C LEU A 60 -1.84 -15.30 17.43
N THR A 61 -0.61 -15.78 17.37
CA THR A 61 0.12 -15.90 16.10
C THR A 61 -0.50 -16.98 15.23
N GLY A 62 -0.87 -18.13 15.80
CA GLY A 62 -1.57 -19.18 15.07
C GLY A 62 -2.94 -18.72 14.54
N GLY A 63 -3.71 -17.99 15.35
CA GLY A 63 -4.98 -17.40 14.92
C GLY A 63 -4.80 -16.38 13.79
N ALA A 64 -3.81 -15.49 13.90
CA ALA A 64 -3.50 -14.51 12.87
C ALA A 64 -3.01 -15.16 11.58
N ALA A 65 -2.19 -16.21 11.66
CA ALA A 65 -1.71 -16.97 10.50
C ALA A 65 -2.88 -17.64 9.75
N ARG A 66 -3.79 -18.30 10.49
CA ARG A 66 -5.02 -18.87 9.91
C ARG A 66 -5.88 -17.79 9.26
N ASP A 67 -6.14 -16.68 9.96
CA ASP A 67 -6.96 -15.60 9.42
C ASP A 67 -6.29 -14.93 8.19
N ALA A 68 -4.96 -14.88 8.15
CA ALA A 68 -4.20 -14.36 7.01
C ALA A 68 -4.28 -15.30 5.80
N ALA A 69 -4.15 -16.61 6.00
CA ALA A 69 -4.31 -17.60 4.93
C ALA A 69 -5.71 -17.51 4.31
N GLU A 70 -6.75 -17.54 5.15
CA GLU A 70 -8.14 -17.44 4.68
C GLU A 70 -8.46 -16.09 4.03
N LEU A 71 -7.83 -15.00 4.51
CA LEU A 71 -7.95 -13.68 3.87
C LEU A 71 -7.29 -13.67 2.49
N ALA A 72 -6.09 -14.23 2.35
CA ALA A 72 -5.34 -14.25 1.10
C ALA A 72 -6.04 -15.13 0.04
N GLU A 73 -6.51 -16.31 0.43
CA GLU A 73 -7.24 -17.23 -0.46
C GLU A 73 -8.59 -16.66 -0.91
N GLY A 74 -9.30 -15.98 -0.02
CA GLY A 74 -10.64 -15.43 -0.28
C GLY A 74 -10.66 -13.99 -0.81
N LEU A 75 -9.50 -13.37 -1.04
CA LEU A 75 -9.43 -11.95 -1.42
C LEU A 75 -10.03 -11.72 -2.81
N ARG A 76 -11.00 -10.80 -2.90
CA ARG A 76 -11.59 -10.38 -4.18
C ARG A 76 -11.00 -9.04 -4.61
N VAL A 77 -10.14 -9.07 -5.61
CA VAL A 77 -9.60 -7.87 -6.24
C VAL A 77 -10.62 -7.32 -7.24
N ARG A 78 -10.73 -5.99 -7.33
CA ARG A 78 -11.60 -5.30 -8.32
C ARG A 78 -10.73 -4.44 -9.24
N PRO A 79 -10.15 -5.00 -10.32
CA PRO A 79 -9.25 -4.27 -11.21
C PRO A 79 -9.88 -3.01 -11.81
N ASP A 80 -11.16 -3.07 -12.17
CA ASP A 80 -11.86 -1.91 -12.74
C ASP A 80 -11.97 -0.75 -11.76
N ALA A 81 -12.24 -1.05 -10.48
CA ALA A 81 -12.26 -0.04 -9.43
C ALA A 81 -10.86 0.54 -9.18
N MET A 82 -9.82 -0.31 -9.19
CA MET A 82 -8.43 0.16 -9.10
C MET A 82 -8.08 1.08 -10.27
N ARG A 83 -8.47 0.71 -11.49
CA ARG A 83 -8.27 1.51 -12.71
C ARG A 83 -9.00 2.85 -12.64
N ALA A 84 -10.27 2.85 -12.22
CA ALA A 84 -11.04 4.07 -12.02
C ALA A 84 -10.41 4.97 -10.95
N HIS A 85 -9.90 4.38 -9.86
CA HIS A 85 -9.24 5.14 -8.79
C HIS A 85 -7.95 5.84 -9.25
N LEU A 86 -7.26 5.34 -10.28
CA LEU A 86 -6.12 6.06 -10.87
C LEU A 86 -6.51 7.42 -11.47
N GLY A 87 -7.79 7.60 -11.82
CA GLY A 87 -8.32 8.85 -12.35
C GLY A 87 -8.76 9.86 -11.28
N LEU A 88 -8.80 9.50 -10.00
CA LEU A 88 -9.29 10.38 -8.92
C LEU A 88 -8.46 11.66 -8.73
N THR A 89 -7.25 11.70 -9.29
CA THR A 89 -6.36 12.86 -9.25
C THR A 89 -6.27 13.57 -10.59
N HIS A 90 -7.17 13.28 -11.55
CA HIS A 90 -7.19 13.92 -12.87
C HIS A 90 -5.83 13.86 -13.59
N GLY A 91 -5.15 12.72 -13.51
CA GLY A 91 -3.83 12.50 -14.12
C GLY A 91 -2.64 13.08 -13.34
N LEU A 92 -2.86 13.81 -12.24
CA LEU A 92 -1.78 14.40 -11.43
C LEU A 92 -0.83 13.36 -10.82
N ILE A 93 -1.29 12.13 -10.62
CA ILE A 93 -0.47 11.03 -10.07
C ILE A 93 0.77 10.69 -10.92
N VAL A 94 0.79 11.03 -12.23
CA VAL A 94 1.93 10.82 -13.13
C VAL A 94 2.76 12.09 -13.40
N SER A 95 2.58 13.16 -12.62
CA SER A 95 3.27 14.44 -12.85
C SER A 95 4.80 14.32 -12.82
N GLU A 96 5.34 13.41 -12.00
CA GLU A 96 6.78 13.13 -11.96
C GLU A 96 7.29 12.56 -13.30
N ARG A 97 6.58 11.58 -13.85
CA ARG A 97 6.88 10.99 -15.16
C ARG A 97 6.86 12.05 -16.26
N LEU A 98 5.80 12.86 -16.28
CA LEU A 98 5.65 13.93 -17.26
C LEU A 98 6.81 14.94 -17.15
N SER A 99 7.24 15.27 -15.93
CA SER A 99 8.41 16.14 -15.73
C SER A 99 9.69 15.55 -16.32
N ALA A 100 9.92 14.25 -16.12
CA ALA A 100 11.07 13.54 -16.67
C ALA A 100 11.04 13.43 -18.20
N GLU A 101 9.87 13.20 -18.79
CA GLU A 101 9.71 13.05 -20.24
C GLU A 101 9.69 14.38 -21.00
N LEU A 102 9.16 15.45 -20.40
CA LEU A 102 9.12 16.79 -21.00
C LEU A 102 10.46 17.53 -20.87
N ALA A 103 11.29 17.20 -19.87
CA ALA A 103 12.56 17.89 -19.63
C ALA A 103 13.56 17.83 -20.80
N PRO A 104 13.73 16.70 -21.53
CA PRO A 104 14.55 16.66 -22.74
C PRO A 104 14.04 17.52 -23.90
N VAL A 105 12.72 17.78 -23.97
CA VAL A 105 12.09 18.52 -25.07
C VAL A 105 12.01 20.02 -24.79
N LEU A 106 11.58 20.39 -23.58
CA LEU A 106 11.33 21.79 -23.18
C LEU A 106 12.48 22.40 -22.35
N GLY A 107 13.36 21.56 -21.81
CA GLY A 107 14.27 21.94 -20.74
C GLY A 107 13.62 21.83 -19.36
N ARG A 108 14.43 21.44 -18.36
CA ARG A 108 13.96 21.16 -16.98
C ARG A 108 13.18 22.31 -16.34
N ALA A 109 13.65 23.55 -16.50
CA ALA A 109 13.00 24.71 -15.88
C ALA A 109 11.60 24.94 -16.46
N ARG A 110 11.48 24.92 -17.80
CA ARG A 110 10.20 25.13 -18.49
C ARG A 110 9.22 23.99 -18.26
N ALA A 111 9.69 22.74 -18.31
CA ALA A 111 8.84 21.57 -18.03
C ALA A 111 8.25 21.64 -16.61
N ARG A 112 9.05 22.02 -15.62
CA ARG A 112 8.59 22.19 -14.24
C ARG A 112 7.58 23.33 -14.11
N GLU A 113 7.86 24.49 -14.70
CA GLU A 113 6.96 25.65 -14.68
C GLU A 113 5.60 25.30 -15.28
N LEU A 114 5.61 24.73 -16.50
CA LEU A 114 4.40 24.32 -17.21
C LEU A 114 3.58 23.30 -16.42
N LEU A 115 4.20 22.23 -15.91
CA LEU A 115 3.48 21.24 -15.13
C LEU A 115 2.94 21.79 -13.80
N THR A 116 3.63 22.75 -13.19
CA THR A 116 3.15 23.41 -11.96
C THR A 116 1.89 24.23 -12.25
N GLU A 117 1.90 25.00 -13.34
CA GLU A 117 0.74 25.77 -13.80
C GLU A 117 -0.44 24.85 -14.12
N LEU A 118 -0.22 23.84 -14.97
CA LEU A 118 -1.28 22.94 -15.40
C LEU A 118 -1.80 22.07 -14.25
N ALA A 119 -0.97 21.69 -13.29
CA ALA A 119 -1.43 20.97 -12.11
C ALA A 119 -2.34 21.83 -11.22
N ALA A 120 -2.01 23.11 -11.03
CA ALA A 120 -2.86 24.04 -10.30
C ALA A 120 -4.21 24.23 -11.02
N ARG A 121 -4.20 24.30 -12.36
CA ARG A 121 -5.41 24.40 -13.17
C ARG A 121 -6.25 23.13 -13.16
N ALA A 122 -5.63 21.95 -13.29
CA ALA A 122 -6.32 20.66 -13.19
C ALA A 122 -7.12 20.56 -11.89
N TYR A 123 -6.51 20.98 -10.77
CA TYR A 123 -7.16 20.99 -9.47
C TYR A 123 -8.26 22.06 -9.35
N ALA A 124 -8.00 23.30 -9.82
CA ALA A 124 -8.96 24.39 -9.70
C ALA A 124 -10.17 24.26 -10.65
N GLU A 125 -9.96 23.68 -11.83
CA GLU A 125 -10.96 23.53 -12.89
C GLU A 125 -11.64 22.14 -12.88
N ASP A 126 -11.19 21.19 -12.03
CA ASP A 126 -11.63 19.78 -12.03
C ASP A 126 -11.46 19.10 -13.40
N ARG A 127 -10.28 19.32 -14.02
CA ARG A 127 -9.99 18.89 -15.40
C ARG A 127 -8.81 17.94 -15.48
N ASP A 128 -8.87 17.02 -16.45
CA ASP A 128 -7.79 16.08 -16.70
C ASP A 128 -6.51 16.78 -17.18
N LEU A 129 -5.38 16.44 -16.56
CA LEU A 129 -4.07 16.99 -16.90
C LEU A 129 -3.69 16.69 -18.36
N GLY A 130 -4.06 15.52 -18.88
CA GLY A 130 -3.81 15.13 -20.26
C GLY A 130 -4.54 16.03 -21.27
N GLU A 131 -5.79 16.41 -20.97
CA GLU A 131 -6.54 17.37 -21.78
C GLU A 131 -5.89 18.76 -21.77
N LEU A 132 -5.43 19.21 -20.61
CA LEU A 132 -4.74 20.49 -20.47
C LEU A 132 -3.41 20.51 -21.24
N LEU A 133 -2.65 19.41 -21.17
CA LEU A 133 -1.41 19.23 -21.91
C LEU A 133 -1.63 19.23 -23.44
N ALA A 134 -2.70 18.59 -23.92
CA ALA A 134 -3.04 18.57 -25.35
C ALA A 134 -3.36 19.97 -25.91
N GLY A 135 -3.77 20.91 -25.05
CA GLY A 135 -3.99 22.31 -25.42
C GLY A 135 -2.71 23.16 -25.51
N VAL A 136 -1.56 22.65 -25.07
CA VAL A 136 -0.30 23.39 -25.07
C VAL A 136 0.35 23.33 -26.44
N THR A 137 0.65 24.50 -27.02
CA THR A 137 1.19 24.59 -28.38
C THR A 137 2.59 23.99 -28.46
N GLU A 138 3.43 24.16 -27.43
CA GLU A 138 4.78 23.59 -27.35
C GLU A 138 4.80 22.05 -27.34
N LEU A 139 3.66 21.40 -27.06
CA LEU A 139 3.54 19.94 -26.93
C LEU A 139 2.80 19.29 -28.11
N ARG A 140 2.37 20.07 -29.12
CA ARG A 140 1.46 19.62 -30.18
C ARG A 140 1.93 18.39 -30.95
N ASP A 141 3.25 18.24 -31.10
CA ASP A 141 3.86 17.13 -31.87
C ASP A 141 4.26 15.94 -30.99
N LEU A 142 3.98 15.99 -29.67
CA LEU A 142 4.28 14.90 -28.74
C LEU A 142 3.06 14.01 -28.53
N ASP A 143 3.26 12.69 -28.61
CA ASP A 143 2.27 11.73 -28.14
C ASP A 143 2.30 11.63 -26.61
N LEU A 144 1.32 12.28 -25.97
CA LEU A 144 1.17 12.29 -24.53
C LEU A 144 0.17 11.26 -24.00
N ALA A 145 -0.38 10.39 -24.85
CA ALA A 145 -1.34 9.37 -24.40
C ALA A 145 -0.70 8.32 -23.48
N VAL A 146 0.51 7.87 -23.82
CA VAL A 146 1.24 6.87 -23.01
C VAL A 146 1.80 7.47 -21.72
N PRO A 147 2.39 8.68 -21.72
CA PRO A 147 2.91 9.34 -20.51
C PRO A 147 1.85 9.75 -19.50
N THR A 148 0.63 10.05 -19.96
CA THR A 148 -0.49 10.41 -19.09
C THR A 148 -1.20 9.21 -18.48
N ASP A 149 -1.03 7.99 -19.02
CA ASP A 149 -1.67 6.78 -18.48
C ASP A 149 -0.94 6.26 -17.21
N PRO A 150 -1.55 6.32 -16.00
CA PRO A 150 -0.91 5.83 -14.78
C PRO A 150 -0.68 4.32 -14.77
N ALA A 151 -1.43 3.55 -15.57
CA ALA A 151 -1.23 2.11 -15.70
C ALA A 151 0.07 1.75 -16.45
N ARG A 152 0.69 2.73 -17.13
CA ARG A 152 1.96 2.56 -17.84
C ARG A 152 3.17 3.04 -17.03
N TYR A 153 2.96 3.47 -15.78
CA TYR A 153 4.02 3.99 -14.91
C TYR A 153 4.14 3.21 -13.59
N THR A 154 4.30 1.89 -13.69
CA THR A 154 4.42 0.99 -12.53
C THR A 154 5.86 0.67 -12.14
N GLY A 155 6.86 1.27 -12.82
CA GLY A 155 8.27 1.04 -12.56
C GLY A 155 8.65 -0.45 -12.55
N ALA A 156 9.38 -0.87 -11.52
CA ALA A 156 9.86 -2.24 -11.36
C ALA A 156 8.82 -3.21 -10.75
N ALA A 157 7.54 -2.85 -10.68
CA ALA A 157 6.52 -3.66 -9.98
C ALA A 157 6.51 -5.13 -10.44
N ALA A 158 6.45 -5.41 -11.74
CA ALA A 158 6.46 -6.77 -12.27
C ALA A 158 7.75 -7.52 -11.90
N THR A 159 8.91 -6.91 -12.11
CA THR A 159 10.21 -7.51 -11.76
C THR A 159 10.34 -7.82 -10.28
N LEU A 160 9.80 -6.97 -9.39
CA LEU A 160 9.80 -7.22 -7.95
C LEU A 160 8.86 -8.37 -7.58
N THR A 161 7.71 -8.49 -8.25
CA THR A 161 6.81 -9.63 -8.10
C THR A 161 7.48 -10.93 -8.54
N ASP A 162 8.09 -10.95 -9.73
CA ASP A 162 8.80 -12.14 -10.26
C ASP A 162 9.91 -12.58 -9.29
N ARG A 163 10.72 -11.64 -8.81
CA ARG A 163 11.75 -11.90 -7.79
C ARG A 163 11.19 -12.46 -6.49
N ALA A 164 9.99 -12.06 -6.07
CA ALA A 164 9.37 -12.59 -4.86
C ALA A 164 8.89 -14.04 -5.06
N LEU A 165 8.41 -14.39 -6.26
CA LEU A 165 7.94 -15.73 -6.61
C LEU A 165 9.07 -16.72 -6.87
N GLU A 166 10.22 -16.24 -7.35
CA GLU A 166 11.39 -17.07 -7.66
C GLU A 166 12.32 -17.32 -6.46
N ARG A 167 12.10 -16.64 -5.32
CA ARG A 167 12.86 -16.87 -4.09
C ARG A 167 12.63 -18.31 -3.60
N ARG A 168 13.67 -19.12 -3.69
CA ARG A 168 13.77 -20.44 -3.04
C ARG A 168 14.27 -20.31 -1.61
#